data_AF-A0A419YQG7-F1
#
_entry.id   AF-A0A419YQG7-F1
#
_cell.length_a   1.000
_cell.length_b   1.000
_cell.length_c   1.000
_cell.angle_alpha   90.00
_cell.angle_beta   90.00
_cell.angle_gamma   90.00
#
_symmetry.space_group_name_H-M   'P 1'
#
loop_
_entity.id
_entity.type
_entity.pdbx_description
1 polymer ?
#
loop_
_entity_poly.entity_id
_entity_poly.type
_entity_poly.pdbx_seq_one_letter_code
_entity_poly.pdbx_strand_id
1 'polypeptide(L)'
;MASVTSPFSLTLPPVLGPVAAGASARAAEDAHVGEPSPYDMYIRLAELTTAWAGAADARGGSPAVAASVADALTEALAADSEADRRPHVDCEERTARIRSLRRSGRTLAALLPALLPDGDPVPRTPMGGPTAPGANHEAEQAATDSVIAQLRAAVPAGPEDHMFRTAHQVTECWLHVAHTCAAAGVQAAGRGNWETAARQLDVAARAVGLAITAGQLLDLMDLADYHPLRVLLRDGSGAQSLAARALPRSVRAAATALTSSLERDGRTLVELLARAVPGTVPVVAGTPAELGYVRSLRLLSKRCQEFLFQHYLLVLEVLGADNTGSLGYAVATMAHRAAQPLVPELNRALHDFAKATDLQHATRAGVMILENERRAGWDPAPPEPGEQMQTEWADEVVASYFAALADRDTERWTELFHPAGHLVGQSGTRPFIGRPRLKVFMDSMLCQFTALQPEVTTVVRTGPASFRAVWSISAVHYTGPEVTLRGAEELLLAADGLIVSAISDWNAAQVAAQLWPGAPAMPSPNPASFDGQRQSNGPAERWDAAVA
;
A
#
# COMPACT_ATOMS: atom_id res chain seq x y z
N MET A 1 -47.65 0.56 17.49
CA MET A 1 -46.18 0.39 17.58
C MET A 1 -45.57 1.29 16.52
N ALA A 2 -44.99 2.41 16.95
CA ALA A 2 -44.48 3.45 16.06
C ALA A 2 -43.13 3.06 15.45
N SER A 3 -43.03 3.19 14.13
CA SER A 3 -41.81 3.02 13.35
C SER A 3 -40.94 4.27 13.53
N VAL A 4 -39.72 4.07 14.02
CA VAL A 4 -38.69 5.11 14.13
C VAL A 4 -37.93 5.16 12.82
N THR A 5 -38.19 6.17 12.00
CA THR A 5 -37.40 6.53 10.82
C THR A 5 -36.09 7.20 11.27
N SER A 6 -34.96 6.61 10.90
CA SER A 6 -33.61 7.14 11.17
C SER A 6 -33.34 8.43 10.34
N PRO A 7 -32.93 9.56 10.97
CA PRO A 7 -32.76 10.84 10.28
C PRO A 7 -31.29 11.16 9.93
N PHE A 8 -30.48 10.17 9.56
CA PHE A 8 -29.10 10.44 9.11
C PHE A 8 -28.73 9.58 7.89
N SER A 9 -29.18 10.03 6.71
CA SER A 9 -28.57 9.64 5.45
C SER A 9 -27.51 10.70 5.12
N LEU A 10 -26.26 10.45 5.51
CA LEU A 10 -25.10 11.23 5.08
C LEU A 10 -24.81 10.87 3.62
N THR A 11 -25.47 11.54 2.69
CA THR A 11 -25.03 11.58 1.30
C THR A 11 -23.70 12.33 1.27
N LEU A 12 -22.61 11.61 1.02
CA LEU A 12 -21.31 12.23 0.72
C LEU A 12 -21.52 13.20 -0.47
N PRO A 13 -21.02 14.44 -0.40
CA PRO A 13 -21.12 15.37 -1.50
C PRO A 13 -20.49 14.75 -2.76
N PRO A 14 -21.02 15.05 -3.96
CA PRO A 14 -20.44 14.56 -5.20
C PRO A 14 -18.97 14.96 -5.26
N VAL A 15 -18.10 13.98 -5.55
CA VAL A 15 -16.67 14.21 -5.80
C VAL A 15 -16.58 15.22 -6.92
N LEU A 16 -16.20 16.46 -6.58
CA LEU A 16 -16.03 17.54 -7.54
C LEU A 16 -15.00 17.07 -8.58
N GLY A 17 -15.38 17.15 -9.87
CA GLY A 17 -14.50 16.81 -10.98
C GLY A 17 -13.18 17.60 -10.95
N PRO A 18 -12.16 17.19 -11.72
CA PRO A 18 -10.82 17.78 -11.67
C PRO A 18 -10.88 19.28 -11.94
N VAL A 19 -10.65 20.09 -10.90
CA VAL A 19 -10.72 21.54 -10.96
C VAL A 19 -9.49 22.06 -11.74
N ALA A 20 -9.74 22.85 -12.79
CA ALA A 20 -8.71 23.49 -13.63
C ALA A 20 -7.76 24.45 -12.87
N ALA A 21 -7.97 24.69 -11.58
CA ALA A 21 -7.15 25.53 -10.71
C ALA A 21 -5.72 25.00 -10.49
N GLY A 22 -5.45 23.71 -10.77
CA GLY A 22 -4.15 23.10 -10.50
C GLY A 22 -2.97 23.58 -11.37
N ALA A 23 -3.23 24.09 -12.58
CA ALA A 23 -2.16 24.47 -13.52
C ALA A 23 -1.51 25.82 -13.17
N SER A 24 -2.30 26.80 -12.74
CA SER A 24 -1.81 28.14 -12.38
C SER A 24 -0.99 28.13 -11.09
N ALA A 25 -1.37 27.30 -10.11
CA ALA A 25 -0.66 27.21 -8.83
C ALA A 25 0.71 26.53 -8.98
N ARG A 26 0.83 25.50 -9.85
CA ARG A 26 2.12 24.88 -10.18
C ARG A 26 3.09 25.85 -10.87
N ALA A 27 2.60 26.68 -11.78
CA ALA A 27 3.44 27.67 -12.46
C ALA A 27 3.98 28.75 -11.51
N ALA A 28 3.21 29.14 -10.49
CA ALA A 28 3.68 30.05 -9.44
C ALA A 28 4.72 29.40 -8.51
N GLU A 29 4.57 28.10 -8.21
CA GLU A 29 5.53 27.36 -7.39
C GLU A 29 6.91 27.18 -8.06
N ASP A 30 6.96 27.08 -9.39
CA ASP A 30 8.20 26.93 -10.15
C ASP A 30 8.89 28.28 -10.48
N ALA A 31 8.23 29.42 -10.24
CA ALA A 31 8.75 30.76 -10.60
C ALA A 31 9.76 31.35 -9.60
N HIS A 32 9.89 30.79 -8.39
CA HIS A 32 10.76 31.33 -7.32
C HIS A 32 12.06 30.55 -7.12
N VAL A 33 12.62 29.97 -8.19
CA VAL A 33 13.89 29.23 -8.10
C VAL A 33 15.03 30.19 -7.77
N GLY A 34 15.41 30.29 -6.50
CA GLY A 34 16.61 31.00 -6.04
C GLY A 34 16.43 31.88 -4.80
N GLU A 35 15.21 32.25 -4.44
CA GLU A 35 14.92 33.01 -3.22
C GLU A 35 14.39 32.09 -2.11
N PRO A 36 14.83 32.25 -0.85
CA PRO A 36 14.29 31.49 0.27
C PRO A 36 12.80 31.81 0.44
N SER A 37 11.98 30.78 0.62
CA SER A 37 10.55 30.99 0.83
C SER A 37 10.28 31.67 2.18
N PRO A 38 9.13 32.34 2.38
CA PRO A 38 8.74 32.87 3.68
C PRO A 38 8.78 31.82 4.80
N TYR A 39 8.42 30.57 4.47
CA TYR A 39 8.58 29.43 5.38
C TYR A 39 10.03 29.19 5.77
N ASP A 40 10.94 29.09 4.78
CA ASP A 40 12.37 28.81 5.03
C ASP A 40 13.02 29.89 5.89
N MET A 41 12.67 31.16 5.63
CA MET A 41 13.12 32.29 6.43
C MET A 41 12.60 32.19 7.88
N TYR A 42 11.32 31.86 8.05
CA TYR A 42 10.70 31.77 9.36
C TYR A 42 11.30 30.64 10.22
N ILE A 43 11.49 29.44 9.64
CA ILE A 43 12.10 28.31 10.34
C ILE A 43 13.63 28.38 10.38
N ARG A 44 14.23 29.36 9.70
CA ARG A 44 15.69 29.57 9.65
C ARG A 44 16.42 28.36 9.06
N LEU A 45 15.92 27.91 7.91
CA LEU A 45 16.44 26.72 7.22
C LEU A 45 17.88 26.91 6.73
N ALA A 46 18.29 28.15 6.42
CA ALA A 46 19.66 28.45 6.01
C ALA A 46 20.68 28.16 7.12
N GLU A 47 20.34 28.49 8.37
CA GLU A 47 21.17 28.21 9.54
C GLU A 47 21.22 26.71 9.85
N LEU A 48 20.09 26.02 9.75
CA LEU A 48 20.04 24.55 9.85
C LEU A 48 20.94 23.88 8.80
N THR A 49 20.78 24.24 7.53
CA THR A 49 21.54 23.64 6.42
C THR A 49 23.04 23.94 6.52
N THR A 50 23.41 25.16 6.95
CA THR A 50 24.80 25.52 7.23
C THR A 50 25.40 24.65 8.33
N ALA A 51 24.66 24.39 9.41
CA ALA A 51 25.09 23.49 10.48
C ALA A 51 25.35 22.07 9.97
N TRP A 52 24.48 21.55 9.09
CA TRP A 52 24.65 20.22 8.52
C TRP A 52 25.86 20.14 7.58
N ALA A 53 26.12 21.20 6.81
CA ALA A 53 27.22 21.28 5.83
C ALA A 53 28.60 21.51 6.47
N GLY A 54 28.67 22.23 7.59
CA GLY A 54 29.93 22.57 8.26
C GLY A 54 30.72 21.38 8.82
N ALA A 55 30.11 20.20 8.90
CA ALA A 55 30.70 19.02 9.53
C ALA A 55 31.20 17.93 8.55
N ALA A 56 30.88 18.02 7.25
CA ALA A 56 31.39 17.08 6.24
C ALA A 56 31.30 17.67 4.83
N ASP A 57 32.34 17.39 4.04
CA ASP A 57 32.62 17.64 2.61
C ASP A 57 31.44 17.91 1.66
N ALA A 58 31.76 18.38 0.45
CA ALA A 58 30.90 18.81 -0.68
C ALA A 58 29.72 17.90 -1.14
N ARG A 59 29.30 16.90 -0.36
CA ARG A 59 28.29 15.87 -0.65
C ARG A 59 27.00 16.02 0.19
N GLY A 60 26.68 17.21 0.68
CA GLY A 60 25.31 17.53 1.13
C GLY A 60 25.00 17.31 2.61
N GLY A 61 25.97 17.49 3.50
CA GLY A 61 25.76 17.53 4.96
C GLY A 61 25.65 16.17 5.65
N SER A 62 26.03 16.12 6.93
CA SER A 62 26.05 14.87 7.71
C SER A 62 24.68 14.58 8.33
N PRO A 63 24.02 13.44 8.03
CA PRO A 63 22.75 13.09 8.66
C PRO A 63 22.91 12.85 10.17
N ALA A 64 24.10 12.49 10.65
CA ALA A 64 24.38 12.39 12.08
C ALA A 64 24.30 13.77 12.77
N VAL A 65 24.78 14.83 12.09
CA VAL A 65 24.69 16.20 12.60
C VAL A 65 23.25 16.70 12.57
N ALA A 66 22.50 16.44 11.51
CA ALA A 66 21.07 16.77 11.48
C ALA A 66 20.31 16.07 12.63
N ALA A 67 20.60 14.80 12.91
CA ALA A 67 20.00 14.08 14.03
C ALA A 67 20.42 14.65 15.41
N SER A 68 21.66 15.10 15.56
CA SER A 68 22.14 15.78 16.78
C SER A 68 21.45 17.12 17.01
N VAL A 69 21.32 17.95 15.95
CA VAL A 69 20.56 19.20 16.00
C VAL A 69 19.09 18.93 16.36
N ALA A 70 18.47 17.90 15.79
CA ALA A 70 17.11 17.49 16.14
C ALA A 70 16.98 17.11 17.63
N ASP A 71 17.94 16.35 18.19
CA ASP A 71 17.96 15.99 19.62
C ASP A 71 18.03 17.23 20.52
N ALA A 72 18.91 18.17 20.19
CA ALA A 72 19.12 19.39 20.96
C ALA A 72 17.92 20.35 20.87
N LEU A 73 17.30 20.49 19.68
CA LEU A 73 16.04 21.22 19.51
C LEU A 73 14.91 20.60 20.32
N THR A 74 14.81 19.27 20.31
CA THR A 74 13.76 18.54 21.06
C THR A 74 13.95 18.71 22.57
N GLU A 75 15.18 18.72 23.06
CA GLU A 75 15.46 19.02 24.47
C GLU A 75 15.08 20.45 24.84
N ALA A 76 15.46 21.42 24.01
CA ALA A 76 15.10 22.82 24.25
C ALA A 76 13.57 23.01 24.28
N LEU A 77 12.84 22.33 23.39
CA LEU A 77 11.38 22.35 23.37
C LEU A 77 10.75 21.70 24.62
N ALA A 78 11.36 20.62 25.15
CA ALA A 78 10.91 20.02 26.41
C ALA A 78 11.09 21.00 27.58
N ALA A 79 12.23 21.69 27.65
CA ALA A 79 12.48 22.71 28.66
C ALA A 79 11.47 23.88 28.56
N ASP A 80 11.12 24.32 27.35
CA ASP A 80 10.06 25.33 27.14
C ASP A 80 8.71 24.85 27.67
N SER A 81 8.35 23.60 27.38
CA SER A 81 7.10 22.99 27.85
C SER A 81 7.02 22.87 29.37
N GLU A 82 8.14 22.59 30.05
CA GLU A 82 8.22 22.51 31.52
C GLU A 82 8.17 23.90 32.18
N ALA A 83 8.71 24.90 31.48
CA ALA A 83 8.71 26.29 31.92
C ALA A 83 7.36 26.99 31.67
N ASP A 84 6.49 26.43 30.82
CA ASP A 84 5.16 26.97 30.56
C ASP A 84 4.30 26.99 31.84
N ARG A 85 3.59 28.10 32.05
CA ARG A 85 2.76 28.38 33.22
C ARG A 85 1.32 28.70 32.84
N ARG A 86 0.94 28.58 31.57
CA ARG A 86 -0.43 28.81 31.10
C ARG A 86 -1.35 27.71 31.67
N PRO A 87 -2.47 28.07 32.33
CA PRO A 87 -3.29 27.10 33.06
C PRO A 87 -4.07 26.12 32.18
N HIS A 88 -4.22 26.43 30.89
CA HIS A 88 -4.96 25.63 29.91
C HIS A 88 -4.08 24.71 29.06
N VAL A 89 -2.76 24.75 29.27
CA VAL A 89 -1.80 23.88 28.57
C VAL A 89 -1.49 22.68 29.45
N ASP A 90 -1.66 21.47 28.91
CA ASP A 90 -1.21 20.25 29.57
C ASP A 90 0.31 20.09 29.39
N CYS A 91 1.08 20.76 30.26
CA CYS A 91 2.54 20.74 30.22
C CYS A 91 3.12 19.34 30.46
N GLU A 92 2.44 18.49 31.22
CA GLU A 92 2.90 17.13 31.52
C GLU A 92 2.80 16.24 30.28
N GLU A 93 1.63 16.21 29.63
CA GLU A 93 1.44 15.47 28.38
C GLU A 93 2.38 16.00 27.29
N ARG A 94 2.48 17.32 27.16
CA ARG A 94 3.32 17.96 26.14
C ARG A 94 4.79 17.57 26.32
N THR A 95 5.32 17.68 27.53
CA THR A 95 6.69 17.27 27.87
C THR A 95 6.91 15.76 27.66
N ALA A 96 5.95 14.92 28.04
CA ALA A 96 6.05 13.48 27.88
C ALA A 96 6.16 13.05 26.41
N ARG A 97 5.34 13.65 25.52
CA ARG A 97 5.38 13.41 24.07
C ARG A 97 6.71 13.88 23.45
N ILE A 98 7.20 15.07 23.81
CA ILE A 98 8.49 15.60 23.34
C ILE A 98 9.65 14.68 23.75
N ARG A 99 9.70 14.27 25.03
CA ARG A 99 10.73 13.34 25.52
C ARG A 99 10.65 11.96 24.85
N SER A 100 9.44 11.51 24.48
CA SER A 100 9.26 10.29 23.72
C SER A 100 9.87 10.38 22.32
N LEU A 101 9.59 11.48 21.59
CA LEU A 101 10.22 11.77 20.30
C LEU A 101 11.75 11.76 20.42
N ARG A 102 12.30 12.43 21.44
CA ARG A 102 13.75 12.49 21.68
C ARG A 102 14.36 11.10 21.85
N ARG A 103 13.75 10.23 22.68
CA ARG A 103 14.22 8.85 22.88
C ARG A 103 14.28 8.07 21.57
N SER A 104 13.20 8.11 20.78
CA SER A 104 13.14 7.44 19.48
C SER A 104 14.18 8.02 18.50
N GLY A 105 14.37 9.33 18.50
CA GLY A 105 15.39 10.02 17.72
C GLY A 105 16.81 9.55 18.03
N ARG A 106 17.16 9.45 19.32
CA ARG A 106 18.46 8.93 19.77
C ARG A 106 18.71 7.49 19.35
N THR A 107 17.68 6.64 19.42
CA THR A 107 17.77 5.26 18.93
C THR A 107 18.11 5.21 17.45
N LEU A 108 17.50 6.07 16.62
CA LEU A 108 17.82 6.12 15.19
C LEU A 108 19.21 6.73 14.94
N ALA A 109 19.57 7.80 15.65
CA ALA A 109 20.86 8.48 15.51
C ALA A 109 22.04 7.53 15.78
N ALA A 110 21.90 6.63 16.77
CA ALA A 110 22.90 5.60 17.08
C ALA A 110 23.16 4.60 15.93
N LEU A 111 22.23 4.46 14.98
CA LEU A 111 22.39 3.58 13.82
C LEU A 111 23.10 4.26 12.65
N LEU A 112 23.11 5.60 12.59
CA LEU A 112 23.62 6.34 11.43
C LEU A 112 25.10 6.08 11.13
N PRO A 113 26.03 6.04 12.11
CA PRO A 113 27.45 5.84 11.84
C PRO A 113 27.76 4.50 11.15
N ALA A 114 27.00 3.44 11.46
CA ALA A 114 27.22 2.11 10.88
C ALA A 114 26.64 1.94 9.48
N LEU A 115 25.81 2.89 9.03
CA LEU A 115 25.03 2.74 7.82
C LEU A 115 25.53 3.64 6.70
N LEU A 116 26.07 4.81 7.03
CA LEU A 116 26.79 5.61 6.05
C LEU A 116 27.92 4.76 5.49
N PRO A 117 28.03 4.61 4.16
CA PRO A 117 29.17 3.92 3.59
C PRO A 117 30.41 4.56 4.18
N ASP A 118 31.39 3.76 4.61
CA ASP A 118 32.76 4.21 4.75
C ASP A 118 33.08 4.85 3.41
N GLY A 119 32.89 6.17 3.30
CA GLY A 119 33.23 6.88 2.07
C GLY A 119 34.67 6.48 1.82
N ASP A 120 34.96 5.97 0.60
CA ASP A 120 36.30 5.51 0.21
C ASP A 120 37.31 6.33 0.99
N PRO A 121 38.05 5.71 1.94
CA PRO A 121 38.67 6.43 3.04
C PRO A 121 39.39 7.61 2.42
N VAL A 122 38.85 8.83 2.64
CA VAL A 122 39.45 10.04 2.07
C VAL A 122 40.89 9.96 2.55
N PRO A 123 41.88 9.87 1.64
CA PRO A 123 43.25 9.59 2.03
C PRO A 123 43.65 10.65 3.04
N ARG A 124 43.65 10.24 4.32
CA ARG A 124 43.92 11.15 5.43
C ARG A 124 45.32 11.65 5.16
N THR A 125 45.43 12.93 4.80
CA THR A 125 46.72 13.56 4.58
C THR A 125 47.51 13.35 5.87
N PRO A 126 48.69 12.69 5.85
CA PRO A 126 49.39 12.23 7.05
C PRO A 126 50.10 13.38 7.78
N MET A 127 49.37 14.46 8.10
CA MET A 127 49.92 15.74 8.58
C MET A 127 49.45 16.16 9.97
N GLY A 128 48.74 15.31 10.73
CA GLY A 128 48.37 15.59 12.12
C GLY A 128 48.57 14.36 12.99
N GLY A 129 49.36 14.48 14.06
CA GLY A 129 49.52 13.43 15.07
C GLY A 129 48.17 13.04 15.72
N PRO A 130 48.12 11.92 16.45
CA PRO A 130 46.88 11.41 17.05
C PRO A 130 46.26 12.46 17.97
N THR A 131 45.16 13.08 17.53
CA THR A 131 44.30 13.90 18.38
C THR A 131 43.61 13.01 19.39
N ALA A 132 43.59 13.43 20.66
CA ALA A 132 42.96 12.68 21.74
C ALA A 132 41.46 12.38 21.42
N PRO A 133 40.95 11.17 21.70
CA PRO A 133 39.60 10.74 21.29
C PRO A 133 38.42 11.59 21.79
N GLY A 134 38.62 12.54 22.71
CA GLY A 134 37.55 13.41 23.26
C GLY A 134 37.44 14.80 22.64
N ALA A 135 38.48 15.32 22.00
CA ALA A 135 38.50 16.73 21.55
C ALA A 135 37.50 17.01 20.42
N ASN A 136 37.19 16.01 19.59
CA ASN A 136 36.24 16.17 18.48
C ASN A 136 34.78 16.22 18.97
N HIS A 137 34.43 15.47 20.02
CA HIS A 137 33.07 15.44 20.54
C HIS A 137 32.68 16.76 21.22
N GLU A 138 33.60 17.35 22.00
CA GLU A 138 33.36 18.66 22.64
C GLU A 138 33.18 19.78 21.60
N ALA A 139 33.99 19.76 20.52
CA ALA A 139 33.86 20.74 19.44
C ALA A 139 32.55 20.60 18.66
N GLU A 140 32.13 19.36 18.36
CA GLU A 140 30.84 19.07 17.71
C GLU A 140 29.66 19.50 18.58
N GLN A 141 29.72 19.24 19.88
CA GLN A 141 28.68 19.66 20.82
C GLN A 141 28.61 21.19 20.91
N ALA A 142 29.75 21.88 21.06
CA ALA A 142 29.79 23.34 21.12
C ALA A 142 29.27 23.99 19.83
N ALA A 143 29.57 23.40 18.67
CA ALA A 143 29.02 23.84 17.38
C ALA A 143 27.49 23.66 17.34
N THR A 144 26.98 22.51 17.81
CA THR A 144 25.55 22.24 17.91
C THR A 144 24.87 23.25 18.83
N ASP A 145 25.40 23.50 20.03
CA ASP A 145 24.85 24.44 20.99
C ASP A 145 24.79 25.87 20.43
N SER A 146 25.84 26.28 19.69
CA SER A 146 25.87 27.57 18.99
C SER A 146 24.75 27.69 17.95
N VAL A 147 24.50 26.63 17.17
CA VAL A 147 23.41 26.60 16.18
C VAL A 147 22.05 26.69 16.86
N ILE A 148 21.83 25.94 17.96
CA ILE A 148 20.58 26.01 18.73
C ILE A 148 20.34 27.40 19.29
N ALA A 149 21.37 28.01 19.89
CA ALA A 149 21.30 29.36 20.40
C ALA A 149 20.94 30.35 19.28
N GLN A 150 21.56 30.21 18.11
CA GLN A 150 21.23 31.02 16.94
C GLN A 150 19.77 30.83 16.55
N LEU A 151 19.31 29.61 16.26
CA LEU A 151 17.93 29.32 15.81
C LEU A 151 16.87 29.89 16.77
N ARG A 152 17.17 29.89 18.07
CA ARG A 152 16.27 30.37 19.13
C ARG A 152 16.42 31.85 19.49
N ALA A 153 17.40 32.57 18.94
CA ALA A 153 17.66 33.97 19.26
C ALA A 153 16.55 34.94 18.81
N ALA A 154 15.67 34.52 17.90
CA ALA A 154 14.59 35.36 17.41
C ALA A 154 13.51 35.58 18.47
N VAL A 155 13.07 36.83 18.62
CA VAL A 155 11.99 37.19 19.56
C VAL A 155 10.69 36.48 19.13
N PRO A 156 10.02 35.76 20.04
CA PRO A 156 8.75 35.11 19.74
C PRO A 156 7.65 36.11 19.37
N ALA A 157 6.88 35.79 18.34
CA ALA A 157 5.68 36.52 17.93
C ALA A 157 4.43 36.13 18.73
N GLY A 158 4.55 35.19 19.67
CA GLY A 158 3.46 34.76 20.55
C GLY A 158 3.82 33.51 21.37
N PRO A 159 2.91 33.04 22.25
CA PRO A 159 3.16 31.92 23.16
C PRO A 159 3.49 30.59 22.46
N GLU A 160 2.85 30.30 21.33
CA GLU A 160 3.05 29.04 20.57
C GLU A 160 4.13 29.14 19.47
N ASP A 161 4.78 30.30 19.30
CA ASP A 161 5.75 30.51 18.20
C ASP A 161 6.99 29.60 18.31
N HIS A 162 7.57 29.49 19.52
CA HIS A 162 8.70 28.57 19.72
C HIS A 162 8.31 27.12 19.44
N MET A 163 7.13 26.69 19.88
CA MET A 163 6.65 25.34 19.64
C MET A 163 6.43 25.07 18.15
N PHE A 164 5.71 25.96 17.48
CA PHE A 164 5.43 25.86 16.05
C PHE A 164 6.73 25.81 15.23
N ARG A 165 7.64 26.75 15.47
CA ARG A 165 8.90 26.85 14.74
C ARG A 165 9.83 25.66 15.01
N THR A 166 10.01 25.29 16.27
CA THR A 166 10.93 24.20 16.66
C THR A 166 10.45 22.85 16.15
N ALA A 167 9.14 22.57 16.19
CA ALA A 167 8.57 21.35 15.61
C ALA A 167 8.84 21.22 14.09
N HIS A 168 8.76 22.33 13.35
CA HIS A 168 9.13 22.34 11.94
C HIS A 168 10.64 22.17 11.71
N GLN A 169 11.49 22.81 12.52
CA GLN A 169 12.94 22.64 12.44
C GLN A 169 13.36 21.18 12.71
N VAL A 170 12.76 20.52 13.70
CA VAL A 170 12.98 19.10 13.99
C VAL A 170 12.48 18.22 12.84
N THR A 171 11.32 18.54 12.26
CA THR A 171 10.79 17.89 11.05
C THR A 171 11.80 17.98 9.91
N GLU A 172 12.33 19.17 9.60
CA GLU A 172 13.32 19.37 8.52
C GLU A 172 14.62 18.60 8.77
N CYS A 173 15.12 18.54 10.01
CA CYS A 173 16.28 17.73 10.35
C CYS A 173 16.06 16.25 10.03
N TRP A 174 14.91 15.68 10.40
CA TRP A 174 14.60 14.29 10.11
C TRP A 174 14.31 14.02 8.63
N LEU A 175 13.71 14.98 7.91
CA LEU A 175 13.54 14.87 6.46
C LEU A 175 14.90 14.91 5.74
N HIS A 176 15.85 15.73 6.21
CA HIS A 176 17.22 15.72 5.70
C HIS A 176 17.88 14.33 5.86
N VAL A 177 17.80 13.72 7.05
CA VAL A 177 18.25 12.35 7.29
C VAL A 177 17.58 11.37 6.31
N ALA A 178 16.26 11.48 6.14
CA ALA A 178 15.51 10.62 5.23
C ALA A 178 16.00 10.72 3.79
N HIS A 179 16.21 11.93 3.26
CA HIS A 179 16.68 12.14 1.90
C HIS A 179 18.09 11.63 1.69
N THR A 180 19.01 11.90 2.62
CA THR A 180 20.41 11.46 2.53
C THR A 180 20.51 9.94 2.54
N CYS A 181 19.79 9.28 3.46
CA CYS A 181 19.71 7.82 3.51
C CYS A 181 19.03 7.24 2.26
N ALA A 182 17.93 7.82 1.79
CA ALA A 182 17.26 7.35 0.57
C ALA A 182 18.21 7.44 -0.65
N ALA A 183 18.93 8.55 -0.82
CA ALA A 183 19.90 8.73 -1.88
C ALA A 183 21.06 7.73 -1.79
N ALA A 184 21.60 7.48 -0.60
CA ALA A 184 22.61 6.45 -0.37
C ALA A 184 22.07 5.04 -0.73
N GLY A 185 20.80 4.77 -0.41
CA GLY A 185 20.11 3.55 -0.79
C GLY A 185 20.00 3.37 -2.30
N VAL A 186 19.60 4.42 -3.03
CA VAL A 186 19.57 4.42 -4.51
C VAL A 186 20.94 4.13 -5.10
N GLN A 187 21.99 4.78 -4.59
CA GLN A 187 23.37 4.54 -5.05
C GLN A 187 23.83 3.11 -4.79
N ALA A 188 23.54 2.55 -3.61
CA ALA A 188 23.87 1.17 -3.28
C ALA A 188 23.13 0.17 -4.17
N ALA A 189 21.84 0.41 -4.44
CA ALA A 189 21.04 -0.39 -5.37
C ALA A 189 21.61 -0.34 -6.81
N GLY A 190 22.04 0.84 -7.28
CA GLY A 190 22.69 0.99 -8.58
C GLY A 190 23.99 0.16 -8.73
N ARG A 191 24.67 -0.13 -7.61
CA ARG A 191 25.85 -1.02 -7.55
C ARG A 191 25.49 -2.49 -7.27
N GLY A 192 24.22 -2.85 -7.20
CA GLY A 192 23.76 -4.20 -6.84
C GLY A 192 23.93 -4.57 -5.37
N ASN A 193 24.29 -3.63 -4.49
CA ASN A 193 24.41 -3.87 -3.04
C ASN A 193 23.04 -3.70 -2.37
N TRP A 194 22.16 -4.66 -2.65
CA TRP A 194 20.76 -4.63 -2.22
C TRP A 194 20.56 -4.63 -0.71
N GLU A 195 21.44 -5.31 0.03
CA GLU A 195 21.33 -5.38 1.49
C GLU A 195 21.60 -4.01 2.15
N THR A 196 22.65 -3.32 1.69
CA THR A 196 22.95 -1.96 2.14
C THR A 196 21.85 -1.00 1.70
N ALA A 197 21.39 -1.14 0.45
CA ALA A 197 20.30 -0.34 -0.08
C ALA A 197 19.01 -0.48 0.76
N ALA A 198 18.66 -1.71 1.15
CA ALA A 198 17.50 -2.00 1.98
C ALA A 198 17.61 -1.39 3.38
N ARG A 199 18.78 -1.49 4.03
CA ARG A 199 19.02 -0.85 5.34
C ARG A 199 18.89 0.68 5.27
N GLN A 200 19.42 1.27 4.21
CA GLN A 200 19.35 2.72 4.00
C GLN A 200 17.91 3.21 3.80
N LEU A 201 17.10 2.50 3.02
CA LEU A 201 15.68 2.82 2.87
C LEU A 201 14.88 2.60 4.18
N ASP A 202 15.24 1.60 5.00
CA ASP A 202 14.62 1.39 6.31
C ASP A 202 14.89 2.56 7.26
N VAL A 203 16.14 3.04 7.33
CA VAL A 203 16.48 4.26 8.10
C VAL A 203 15.72 5.47 7.57
N ALA A 204 15.68 5.66 6.25
CA ALA A 204 14.94 6.76 5.65
C ALA A 204 13.46 6.72 6.07
N ALA A 205 12.84 5.54 6.06
CA ALA A 205 11.45 5.38 6.48
C ALA A 205 11.25 5.68 7.97
N ARG A 206 12.19 5.27 8.84
CA ARG A 206 12.15 5.60 10.27
C ARG A 206 12.33 7.09 10.53
N ALA A 207 13.20 7.76 9.77
CA ALA A 207 13.38 9.20 9.85
C ALA A 207 12.11 9.96 9.43
N VAL A 208 11.43 9.54 8.36
CA VAL A 208 10.10 10.07 8.03
C VAL A 208 9.09 9.82 9.15
N GLY A 209 9.16 8.65 9.82
CA GLY A 209 8.38 8.37 11.03
C GLY A 209 8.60 9.39 12.16
N LEU A 210 9.84 9.79 12.41
CA LEU A 210 10.17 10.83 13.40
C LEU A 210 9.72 12.22 12.96
N ALA A 211 9.80 12.53 11.66
CA ALA A 211 9.25 13.76 11.10
C ALA A 211 7.72 13.84 11.29
N ILE A 212 7.00 12.72 11.14
CA ILE A 212 5.56 12.63 11.45
C ILE A 212 5.31 12.96 12.92
N THR A 213 6.03 12.30 13.84
CA THR A 213 5.86 12.52 15.28
C THR A 213 6.22 13.94 15.69
N ALA A 214 7.23 14.56 15.07
CA ALA A 214 7.56 15.96 15.28
C ALA A 214 6.43 16.89 14.83
N GLY A 215 5.82 16.64 13.66
CA GLY A 215 4.65 17.38 13.18
C GLY A 215 3.44 17.24 14.10
N GLN A 216 3.19 16.05 14.66
CA GLN A 216 2.11 15.77 15.61
C GLN A 216 2.30 16.46 16.98
N LEU A 217 3.48 17.00 17.28
CA LEU A 217 3.61 17.86 18.45
C LEU A 217 2.72 19.11 18.31
N LEU A 218 2.45 19.57 17.09
CA LEU A 218 1.60 20.73 16.83
C LEU A 218 0.15 20.53 17.28
N ASP A 219 -0.32 19.29 17.41
CA ASP A 219 -1.65 18.95 17.95
C ASP A 219 -1.81 19.39 19.42
N LEU A 220 -0.68 19.67 20.10
CA LEU A 220 -0.65 20.05 21.51
C LEU A 220 -0.67 21.57 21.72
N MET A 221 -0.58 22.36 20.65
CA MET A 221 -0.64 23.83 20.75
C MET A 221 -2.03 24.28 21.19
N ASP A 222 -2.10 25.36 21.97
CA ASP A 222 -3.38 26.05 22.12
C ASP A 222 -3.70 26.82 20.82
N LEU A 223 -4.81 26.44 20.17
CA LEU A 223 -5.26 27.08 18.93
C LEU A 223 -5.61 28.56 19.13
N ALA A 224 -6.07 28.97 20.30
CA ALA A 224 -6.35 30.37 20.60
C ALA A 224 -5.08 31.23 20.55
N ASP A 225 -3.98 30.70 21.08
CA ASP A 225 -2.66 31.35 21.06
C ASP A 225 -1.96 31.22 19.69
N TYR A 226 -2.24 30.15 18.93
CA TYR A 226 -1.67 29.92 17.60
C TYR A 226 -2.33 30.78 16.50
N HIS A 227 -3.64 31.01 16.52
CA HIS A 227 -4.32 31.72 15.44
C HIS A 227 -3.77 33.15 15.15
N PRO A 228 -3.41 33.97 16.16
CA PRO A 228 -2.73 35.24 15.93
C PRO A 228 -1.40 35.07 15.19
N LEU A 229 -0.58 34.08 15.58
CA LEU A 229 0.67 33.76 14.90
C LEU A 229 0.42 33.37 13.43
N ARG A 230 -0.59 32.54 13.15
CA ARG A 230 -0.96 32.17 11.77
C ARG A 230 -1.23 33.38 10.88
N VAL A 231 -1.88 34.42 11.41
CA VAL A 231 -2.13 35.67 10.67
C VAL A 231 -0.82 36.42 10.37
N LEU A 232 0.13 36.40 11.31
CA LEU A 232 1.45 37.03 11.14
C LEU A 232 2.32 36.30 10.12
N LEU A 233 2.21 34.97 10.02
CA LEU A 233 2.97 34.17 9.06
C LEU A 233 2.59 34.46 7.61
N ARG A 234 1.38 34.97 7.35
CA ARG A 234 0.85 35.31 6.02
C ARG A 234 1.09 34.19 4.99
N ASP A 235 2.12 34.36 4.17
CA ASP A 235 2.49 33.50 3.04
C ASP A 235 3.42 32.34 3.43
N GLY A 236 3.86 32.28 4.70
CA GLY A 236 4.63 31.18 5.26
C GLY A 236 3.77 29.92 5.38
N SER A 237 4.10 28.91 4.60
CA SER A 237 3.35 27.64 4.57
C SER A 237 4.31 26.45 4.62
N GLY A 238 3.98 25.45 5.44
CA GLY A 238 4.71 24.17 5.42
C GLY A 238 4.70 23.47 4.05
N ALA A 239 3.73 23.81 3.18
CA ALA A 239 3.71 23.35 1.79
C ALA A 239 4.91 23.86 0.95
N GLN A 240 5.61 24.91 1.41
CA GLN A 240 6.82 25.44 0.80
C GLN A 240 8.07 24.64 1.17
N SER A 241 8.02 23.75 2.17
CA SER A 241 9.14 22.88 2.55
C SER A 241 9.65 22.10 1.34
N LEU A 242 10.89 22.41 0.93
CA LEU A 242 11.55 21.73 -0.18
C LEU A 242 11.78 20.25 0.11
N ALA A 243 12.11 19.91 1.36
CA ALA A 243 12.32 18.54 1.78
C ALA A 243 11.01 17.74 1.72
N ALA A 244 9.92 18.25 2.33
CA ALA A 244 8.61 17.58 2.27
C ALA A 244 8.14 17.35 0.82
N ARG A 245 8.27 18.36 -0.04
CA ARG A 245 7.95 18.28 -1.47
C ARG A 245 8.83 17.26 -2.23
N ALA A 246 10.05 17.02 -1.78
CA ALA A 246 10.98 16.09 -2.42
C ALA A 246 10.71 14.62 -2.06
N LEU A 247 9.93 14.31 -1.01
CA LEU A 247 9.66 12.92 -0.57
C LEU A 247 9.16 12.01 -1.71
N PRO A 248 8.14 12.38 -2.51
CA PRO A 248 7.72 11.56 -3.65
C PRO A 248 8.83 11.32 -4.68
N ARG A 249 9.72 12.31 -4.90
CA ARG A 249 10.85 12.18 -5.83
C ARG A 249 11.86 11.18 -5.31
N SER A 250 12.20 11.21 -4.02
CA SER A 250 13.12 10.24 -3.40
C SER A 250 12.58 8.81 -3.46
N VAL A 251 11.29 8.62 -3.20
CA VAL A 251 10.63 7.30 -3.31
C VAL A 251 10.66 6.79 -4.75
N ARG A 252 10.35 7.65 -5.73
CA ARG A 252 10.40 7.29 -7.16
C ARG A 252 11.82 6.94 -7.63
N ALA A 253 12.84 7.70 -7.22
CA ALA A 253 14.22 7.40 -7.56
C ALA A 253 14.65 6.01 -7.04
N ALA A 254 14.22 5.66 -5.82
CA ALA A 254 14.46 4.33 -5.26
C ALA A 254 13.71 3.22 -6.02
N ALA A 255 12.48 3.47 -6.48
CA ALA A 255 11.74 2.54 -7.32
C ALA A 255 12.40 2.35 -8.69
N THR A 256 12.84 3.43 -9.34
CA THR A 256 13.54 3.39 -10.63
C THR A 256 14.81 2.54 -10.57
N ALA A 257 15.60 2.64 -9.49
CA ALA A 257 16.79 1.80 -9.33
C ALA A 257 16.45 0.29 -9.32
N LEU A 258 15.32 -0.10 -8.71
CA LEU A 258 14.84 -1.47 -8.70
C LEU A 258 14.35 -1.89 -10.09
N THR A 259 13.47 -1.10 -10.72
CA THR A 259 12.89 -1.47 -12.03
C THR A 259 13.97 -1.55 -13.10
N SER A 260 14.91 -0.61 -13.14
CA SER A 260 16.04 -0.66 -14.08
C SER A 260 16.93 -1.89 -13.85
N SER A 261 17.10 -2.36 -12.61
CA SER A 261 17.84 -3.61 -12.39
C SER A 261 17.07 -4.84 -12.85
N LEU A 262 15.77 -4.89 -12.60
CA LEU A 262 14.91 -6.00 -13.06
C LEU A 262 14.86 -6.04 -14.60
N GLU A 263 14.72 -4.89 -15.26
CA GLU A 263 14.73 -4.77 -16.72
C GLU A 263 16.05 -5.27 -17.33
N ARG A 264 17.21 -4.90 -16.76
CA ARG A 264 18.51 -5.41 -17.21
C ARG A 264 18.63 -6.93 -17.13
N ASP A 265 17.98 -7.53 -16.13
CA ASP A 265 17.99 -8.98 -15.91
C ASP A 265 16.86 -9.70 -16.65
N GLY A 266 16.02 -8.98 -17.41
CA GLY A 266 14.85 -9.53 -18.08
C GLY A 266 13.80 -10.07 -17.10
N ARG A 267 13.73 -9.52 -15.89
CA ARG A 267 12.81 -9.92 -14.82
C ARG A 267 11.69 -8.90 -14.62
N THR A 268 10.58 -9.35 -14.05
CA THR A 268 9.47 -8.48 -13.62
C THR A 268 9.41 -8.34 -12.10
N LEU A 269 8.72 -7.30 -11.62
CA LEU A 269 8.43 -7.15 -10.18
C LEU A 269 7.58 -8.30 -9.62
N VAL A 270 6.65 -8.83 -10.41
CA VAL A 270 5.78 -9.95 -10.00
C VAL A 270 6.60 -11.22 -9.80
N GLU A 271 7.55 -11.51 -10.69
CA GLU A 271 8.48 -12.63 -10.54
C GLU A 271 9.35 -12.49 -9.28
N LEU A 272 9.85 -11.29 -8.99
CA LEU A 272 10.59 -11.04 -7.76
C LEU A 272 9.72 -11.33 -6.52
N LEU A 273 8.47 -10.83 -6.51
CA LEU A 273 7.52 -11.06 -5.41
C LEU A 273 7.17 -12.54 -5.24
N ALA A 274 6.99 -13.28 -6.33
CA ALA A 274 6.66 -14.71 -6.29
C ALA A 274 7.75 -15.55 -5.59
N ARG A 275 9.02 -15.15 -5.69
CA ARG A 275 10.13 -15.81 -5.01
C ARG A 275 10.14 -15.64 -3.48
N ALA A 276 9.31 -14.75 -2.93
CA ALA A 276 9.19 -14.60 -1.48
C ALA A 276 8.44 -15.75 -0.80
N VAL A 277 7.71 -16.57 -1.58
CA VAL A 277 6.91 -17.68 -1.07
C VAL A 277 7.82 -18.92 -0.91
N PRO A 278 7.96 -19.52 0.29
CA PRO A 278 8.81 -20.69 0.46
C PRO A 278 8.40 -21.88 -0.43
N GLY A 279 9.38 -22.58 -1.01
CA GLY A 279 9.17 -23.84 -1.75
C GLY A 279 8.74 -23.68 -3.22
N THR A 280 8.82 -22.47 -3.77
CA THR A 280 8.22 -22.12 -5.05
C THR A 280 9.19 -22.06 -6.23
N VAL A 281 10.37 -21.50 -6.00
CA VAL A 281 11.42 -21.33 -7.00
C VAL A 281 12.76 -21.57 -6.30
N PRO A 282 13.75 -22.22 -6.94
CA PRO A 282 15.10 -22.28 -6.41
C PRO A 282 15.59 -20.87 -6.06
N VAL A 283 16.08 -20.68 -4.83
CA VAL A 283 16.57 -19.37 -4.39
C VAL A 283 17.81 -19.01 -5.20
N VAL A 284 17.65 -18.12 -6.19
CA VAL A 284 18.78 -17.54 -6.92
C VAL A 284 19.51 -16.58 -5.96
N ALA A 285 20.83 -16.65 -5.94
CA ALA A 285 21.67 -15.73 -5.15
C ALA A 285 21.26 -14.26 -5.39
N GLY A 286 21.15 -13.47 -4.31
CA GLY A 286 20.72 -12.07 -4.36
C GLY A 286 19.21 -11.83 -4.13
N THR A 287 18.35 -12.81 -4.41
CA THR A 287 16.88 -12.67 -4.27
C THR A 287 16.43 -12.22 -2.87
N PRO A 288 16.97 -12.75 -1.75
CA PRO A 288 16.55 -12.31 -0.41
C PRO A 288 16.86 -10.83 -0.13
N ALA A 289 17.97 -10.32 -0.66
CA ALA A 289 18.39 -8.93 -0.46
C ALA A 289 17.53 -7.97 -1.29
N GLU A 290 17.19 -8.33 -2.54
CA GLU A 290 16.24 -7.58 -3.38
C GLU A 290 14.84 -7.53 -2.76
N LEU A 291 14.36 -8.65 -2.21
CA LEU A 291 13.10 -8.68 -1.46
C LEU A 291 13.17 -7.81 -0.19
N GLY A 292 14.31 -7.78 0.49
CA GLY A 292 14.60 -6.83 1.57
C GLY A 292 14.45 -5.37 1.10
N TYR A 293 15.02 -5.05 -0.05
CA TYR A 293 14.90 -3.72 -0.66
C TYR A 293 13.45 -3.35 -0.99
N VAL A 294 12.68 -4.27 -1.60
CA VAL A 294 11.24 -4.08 -1.87
C VAL A 294 10.46 -3.79 -0.59
N ARG A 295 10.73 -4.54 0.50
CA ARG A 295 10.08 -4.31 1.80
C ARG A 295 10.39 -2.92 2.35
N SER A 296 11.66 -2.51 2.34
CA SER A 296 12.07 -1.19 2.80
C SER A 296 11.52 -0.06 1.91
N LEU A 297 11.47 -0.24 0.59
CA LEU A 297 10.84 0.70 -0.34
C LEU A 297 9.34 0.87 -0.06
N ARG A 298 8.62 -0.22 0.21
CA ARG A 298 7.19 -0.18 0.61
C ARG A 298 7.02 0.57 1.93
N LEU A 299 7.89 0.31 2.90
CA LEU A 299 7.86 0.97 4.20
C LEU A 299 8.10 2.49 4.03
N LEU A 300 9.12 2.88 3.26
CA LEU A 300 9.39 4.29 2.97
C LEU A 300 8.21 4.95 2.23
N SER A 301 7.67 4.33 1.18
CA SER A 301 6.49 4.83 0.46
C SER A 301 5.31 5.04 1.40
N LYS A 302 5.01 4.05 2.25
CA LYS A 302 3.93 4.14 3.24
C LYS A 302 4.17 5.31 4.21
N ARG A 303 5.38 5.46 4.75
CA ARG A 303 5.71 6.55 5.68
C ARG A 303 5.61 7.93 5.03
N CYS A 304 6.01 8.08 3.77
CA CYS A 304 5.82 9.33 3.03
C CYS A 304 4.34 9.65 2.80
N GLN A 305 3.51 8.66 2.46
CA GLN A 305 2.05 8.87 2.35
C GLN A 305 1.42 9.19 3.70
N GLU A 306 1.85 8.51 4.76
CA GLU A 306 1.41 8.78 6.13
C GLU A 306 1.79 10.20 6.57
N PHE A 307 2.98 10.69 6.23
CA PHE A 307 3.38 12.07 6.47
C PHE A 307 2.42 13.07 5.81
N LEU A 308 2.09 12.87 4.53
CA LEU A 308 1.14 13.73 3.82
C LEU A 308 -0.27 13.66 4.45
N PHE A 309 -0.69 12.47 4.88
CA PHE A 309 -2.00 12.27 5.49
C PHE A 309 -2.09 12.88 6.90
N GLN A 310 -1.08 12.69 7.74
CA GLN A 310 -1.02 13.28 9.08
C GLN A 310 -0.95 14.80 9.01
N HIS A 311 -0.20 15.36 8.05
CA HIS A 311 -0.21 16.79 7.81
C HIS A 311 -1.60 17.29 7.37
N TYR A 312 -2.31 16.54 6.52
CA TYR A 312 -3.70 16.84 6.18
C TYR A 312 -4.61 16.84 7.42
N LEU A 313 -4.49 15.86 8.33
CA LEU A 313 -5.30 15.80 9.54
C LEU A 313 -5.03 16.98 10.47
N LEU A 314 -3.76 17.34 10.68
CA LEU A 314 -3.39 18.54 11.44
C LEU A 314 -4.01 19.80 10.82
N VAL A 315 -3.89 19.97 9.50
CA VAL A 315 -4.47 21.13 8.80
C VAL A 315 -6.00 21.14 8.91
N LEU A 316 -6.64 19.98 8.82
CA LEU A 316 -8.08 19.82 8.96
C LEU A 316 -8.55 20.24 10.35
N GLU A 317 -7.83 19.85 11.41
CA GLU A 317 -8.13 20.22 12.80
C GLU A 317 -7.94 21.72 13.05
N VAL A 318 -6.86 22.30 12.49
CA VAL A 318 -6.51 23.71 12.69
C VAL A 318 -7.36 24.67 11.85
N LEU A 319 -7.75 24.29 10.62
CA LEU A 319 -8.42 25.18 9.67
C LEU A 319 -9.88 24.82 9.39
N GLY A 320 -10.29 23.58 9.60
CA GLY A 320 -11.57 23.03 9.14
C GLY A 320 -11.54 22.58 7.67
N ALA A 321 -12.52 21.75 7.29
CA ALA A 321 -12.59 21.11 5.97
C ALA A 321 -12.86 22.09 4.81
N ASP A 322 -13.67 23.12 5.07
CA ASP A 322 -14.12 24.10 4.07
C ASP A 322 -13.15 25.25 3.86
N ASN A 323 -11.99 25.19 4.51
CA ASN A 323 -10.99 26.26 4.42
C ASN A 323 -10.08 26.09 3.22
N THR A 324 -9.46 27.21 2.84
CA THR A 324 -8.40 27.24 1.84
C THR A 324 -7.09 27.56 2.57
N GLY A 325 -6.05 26.77 2.31
CA GLY A 325 -4.72 27.04 2.87
C GLY A 325 -4.16 28.38 2.38
N SER A 326 -3.09 28.86 3.00
CA SER A 326 -2.44 30.15 2.64
C SER A 326 -2.01 30.24 1.17
N LEU A 327 -1.80 29.11 0.50
CA LEU A 327 -1.45 29.03 -0.93
C LEU A 327 -2.67 28.85 -1.87
N GLY A 328 -3.90 28.98 -1.38
CA GLY A 328 -5.09 28.86 -2.23
C GLY A 328 -5.57 27.42 -2.50
N TYR A 329 -4.95 26.40 -1.90
CA TYR A 329 -5.39 25.01 -2.04
C TYR A 329 -6.49 24.66 -1.03
N ALA A 330 -7.57 24.06 -1.53
CA ALA A 330 -8.62 23.51 -0.65
C ALA A 330 -8.06 22.34 0.16
N VAL A 331 -8.36 22.31 1.47
CA VAL A 331 -7.85 21.30 2.42
C VAL A 331 -8.17 19.87 1.96
N ALA A 332 -9.37 19.64 1.41
CA ALA A 332 -9.79 18.34 0.88
C ALA A 332 -8.87 17.76 -0.22
N THR A 333 -8.17 18.61 -0.98
CA THR A 333 -7.25 18.16 -2.04
C THR A 333 -6.00 17.46 -1.49
N MET A 334 -5.62 17.75 -0.24
CA MET A 334 -4.46 17.12 0.40
C MET A 334 -4.71 15.64 0.68
N ALA A 335 -5.92 15.28 1.12
CA ALA A 335 -6.31 13.88 1.36
C ALA A 335 -6.18 13.03 0.08
N HIS A 336 -6.61 13.58 -1.06
CA HIS A 336 -6.47 12.90 -2.35
C HIS A 336 -4.99 12.65 -2.69
N ARG A 337 -4.11 13.64 -2.50
CA ARG A 337 -2.66 13.48 -2.74
C ARG A 337 -2.05 12.40 -1.85
N ALA A 338 -2.45 12.34 -0.58
CA ALA A 338 -1.96 11.34 0.36
C ALA A 338 -2.41 9.91 0.01
N ALA A 339 -3.60 9.76 -0.57
CA ALA A 339 -4.16 8.47 -0.96
C ALA A 339 -3.52 7.84 -2.22
N GLN A 340 -2.87 8.63 -3.07
CA GLN A 340 -2.27 8.11 -4.31
C GLN A 340 -0.99 7.31 -4.02
N PRO A 341 -0.83 6.10 -4.59
CA PRO A 341 0.42 5.34 -4.47
C PRO A 341 1.63 6.13 -5.00
N LEU A 342 2.70 6.23 -4.20
CA LEU A 342 3.93 6.91 -4.64
C LEU A 342 4.77 6.06 -5.61
N VAL A 343 4.54 4.75 -5.63
CA VAL A 343 5.17 3.77 -6.53
C VAL A 343 4.07 2.96 -7.25
N PRO A 344 3.41 3.52 -8.27
CA PRO A 344 2.27 2.87 -8.93
C PRO A 344 2.62 1.52 -9.57
N GLU A 345 3.85 1.36 -10.07
CA GLU A 345 4.34 0.12 -10.69
C GLU A 345 4.41 -1.02 -9.67
N LEU A 346 4.87 -0.73 -8.45
CA LEU A 346 4.91 -1.68 -7.36
C LEU A 346 3.51 -2.02 -6.84
N ASN A 347 2.63 -1.02 -6.77
CA ASN A 347 1.23 -1.26 -6.42
C ASN A 347 0.54 -2.18 -7.43
N ARG A 348 0.79 -1.95 -8.73
CA ARG A 348 0.30 -2.84 -9.80
C ARG A 348 0.88 -4.25 -9.66
N ALA A 349 2.19 -4.39 -9.47
CA ALA A 349 2.81 -5.70 -9.30
C ALA A 349 2.26 -6.47 -8.08
N LEU A 350 1.95 -5.78 -6.97
CA LEU A 350 1.29 -6.40 -5.80
C LEU A 350 -0.13 -6.84 -6.12
N HIS A 351 -0.89 -6.05 -6.89
CA HIS A 351 -2.22 -6.41 -7.35
C HIS A 351 -2.17 -7.65 -8.26
N ASP A 352 -1.29 -7.65 -9.26
CA ASP A 352 -1.09 -8.76 -10.19
C ASP A 352 -0.68 -10.03 -9.43
N PHE A 353 0.24 -9.91 -8.47
CA PHE A 353 0.67 -11.01 -7.61
C PHE A 353 -0.48 -11.54 -6.76
N ALA A 354 -1.32 -10.67 -6.17
CA ALA A 354 -2.48 -11.10 -5.40
C ALA A 354 -3.47 -11.89 -6.27
N LYS A 355 -3.77 -11.41 -7.49
CA LYS A 355 -4.62 -12.13 -8.46
C LYS A 355 -4.04 -13.50 -8.82
N ALA A 356 -2.73 -13.57 -9.01
CA ALA A 356 -2.04 -14.84 -9.25
C ALA A 356 -2.23 -15.82 -8.10
N THR A 357 -2.00 -15.35 -6.87
CA THR A 357 -2.14 -16.20 -5.68
C THR A 357 -3.59 -16.58 -5.41
N ASP A 358 -4.56 -15.71 -5.70
CA ASP A 358 -5.98 -16.01 -5.57
C ASP A 358 -6.38 -17.17 -6.49
N LEU A 359 -5.97 -17.12 -7.76
CA LEU A 359 -6.21 -18.21 -8.72
C LEU A 359 -5.49 -19.49 -8.31
N GLN A 360 -4.22 -19.37 -7.90
CA GLN A 360 -3.40 -20.50 -7.48
C GLN A 360 -3.94 -21.22 -6.24
N HIS A 361 -4.60 -20.50 -5.33
CA HIS A 361 -5.11 -21.04 -4.08
C HIS A 361 -6.63 -21.13 -4.00
N ALA A 362 -7.36 -20.84 -5.08
CA ALA A 362 -8.82 -20.82 -5.12
C ALA A 362 -9.44 -22.13 -4.59
N THR A 363 -8.95 -23.29 -5.02
CA THR A 363 -9.41 -24.60 -4.55
C THR A 363 -9.28 -24.73 -3.04
N ARG A 364 -8.07 -24.47 -2.54
CA ARG A 364 -7.72 -24.67 -1.14
C ARG A 364 -8.49 -23.71 -0.24
N ALA A 365 -8.61 -22.45 -0.66
CA ALA A 365 -9.41 -21.45 0.04
C ALA A 365 -10.89 -21.87 0.11
N GLY A 366 -11.45 -22.31 -1.02
CA GLY A 366 -12.83 -22.79 -1.10
C GLY A 366 -13.12 -24.00 -0.21
N VAL A 367 -12.23 -25.00 -0.19
CA VAL A 367 -12.33 -26.18 0.69
C VAL A 367 -12.25 -25.77 2.15
N MET A 368 -11.25 -24.96 2.52
CA MET A 368 -11.05 -24.51 3.90
C MET A 368 -12.27 -23.76 4.45
N ILE A 369 -12.87 -22.87 3.64
CA ILE A 369 -14.06 -22.13 4.07
C ILE A 369 -15.25 -23.09 4.24
N LEU A 370 -15.49 -23.98 3.26
CA LEU A 370 -16.58 -24.95 3.34
C LEU A 370 -16.46 -25.87 4.56
N GLU A 371 -15.26 -26.36 4.88
CA GLU A 371 -15.03 -27.17 6.09
C GLU A 371 -15.37 -26.40 7.37
N ASN A 372 -14.97 -25.13 7.46
CA ASN A 372 -15.27 -24.31 8.64
C ASN A 372 -16.77 -24.03 8.77
N GLU A 373 -17.46 -23.75 7.68
CA GLU A 373 -18.90 -23.54 7.68
C GLU A 373 -19.67 -24.83 8.04
N ARG A 374 -19.23 -25.99 7.55
CA ARG A 374 -19.78 -27.30 7.95
C ARG A 374 -19.60 -27.59 9.44
N ARG A 375 -18.42 -27.26 10.01
CA ARG A 375 -18.21 -27.34 11.47
C ARG A 375 -19.15 -26.42 12.25
N ALA A 376 -19.60 -25.32 11.65
CA ALA A 376 -20.58 -24.41 12.21
C ALA A 376 -22.05 -24.82 11.93
N GLY A 377 -22.28 -25.98 11.32
CA GLY A 377 -23.63 -26.51 11.00
C GLY A 377 -24.25 -25.97 9.72
N TRP A 378 -23.48 -25.29 8.86
CA TRP A 378 -23.94 -24.86 7.54
C TRP A 378 -23.60 -25.93 6.49
N ASP A 379 -24.62 -26.57 5.93
CA ASP A 379 -24.49 -27.52 4.83
C ASP A 379 -25.51 -27.18 3.73
N PRO A 380 -25.11 -26.39 2.71
CA PRO A 380 -26.01 -26.01 1.64
C PRO A 380 -26.24 -27.21 0.73
N ALA A 381 -27.41 -27.84 0.86
CA ALA A 381 -27.88 -28.80 -0.13
C ALA A 381 -28.24 -28.06 -1.43
N PRO A 382 -27.88 -28.59 -2.63
CA PRO A 382 -28.46 -28.10 -3.87
C PRO A 382 -29.98 -28.20 -3.81
N PRO A 383 -30.72 -27.29 -4.46
CA PRO A 383 -32.14 -27.50 -4.67
C PRO A 383 -32.38 -28.81 -5.43
N GLU A 384 -33.49 -29.48 -5.13
CA GLU A 384 -33.86 -30.73 -5.80
C GLU A 384 -34.00 -30.51 -7.32
N PRO A 385 -33.44 -31.41 -8.15
CA PRO A 385 -33.66 -31.35 -9.59
C PRO A 385 -35.12 -31.57 -9.97
N GLY A 386 -35.54 -31.03 -11.13
CA GLY A 386 -36.85 -31.33 -11.69
C GLY A 386 -36.93 -32.79 -12.17
N GLU A 387 -38.09 -33.44 -11.98
CA GLU A 387 -38.27 -34.87 -12.28
C GLU A 387 -38.11 -35.22 -13.77
N GLN A 388 -38.42 -34.29 -14.70
CA GLN A 388 -38.28 -34.51 -16.14
C GLN A 388 -37.97 -33.20 -16.87
N MET A 389 -36.89 -33.20 -17.66
CA MET A 389 -36.51 -32.09 -18.53
C MET A 389 -36.52 -32.54 -20.00
N GLN A 390 -36.94 -31.65 -20.91
CA GLN A 390 -36.82 -31.85 -22.35
C GLN A 390 -35.37 -31.71 -22.79
N THR A 391 -34.87 -32.70 -23.53
CA THR A 391 -33.46 -32.76 -23.96
C THR A 391 -33.05 -31.55 -24.83
N GLU A 392 -33.98 -31.00 -25.60
CA GLU A 392 -33.73 -29.89 -26.54
C GLU A 392 -33.31 -28.59 -25.82
N TRP A 393 -33.81 -28.35 -24.60
CA TRP A 393 -33.46 -27.17 -23.83
C TRP A 393 -32.03 -27.22 -23.28
N ALA A 394 -31.44 -28.41 -23.16
CA ALA A 394 -30.10 -28.54 -22.59
C ALA A 394 -29.04 -27.88 -23.47
N ASP A 395 -29.11 -28.12 -24.79
CA ASP A 395 -28.18 -27.54 -25.75
C ASP A 395 -28.36 -26.01 -25.82
N GLU A 396 -29.60 -25.52 -25.75
CA GLU A 396 -29.92 -24.08 -25.74
C GLU A 396 -29.44 -23.38 -24.47
N VAL A 397 -29.60 -24.01 -23.29
CA VAL A 397 -29.14 -23.46 -22.00
C VAL A 397 -27.61 -23.45 -21.96
N VAL A 398 -26.96 -24.53 -22.38
CA VAL A 398 -25.49 -24.58 -22.48
C VAL A 398 -24.97 -23.52 -23.45
N ALA A 399 -25.57 -23.42 -24.64
CA ALA A 399 -25.19 -22.39 -25.62
C ALA A 399 -25.39 -20.98 -25.07
N SER A 400 -26.51 -20.71 -24.39
CA SER A 400 -26.79 -19.40 -23.77
C SER A 400 -25.84 -19.08 -22.63
N TYR A 401 -25.46 -20.09 -21.83
CA TYR A 401 -24.48 -19.95 -20.75
C TYR A 401 -23.13 -19.49 -21.27
N PHE A 402 -22.60 -20.15 -22.30
CA PHE A 402 -21.31 -19.77 -22.89
C PHE A 402 -21.40 -18.52 -23.78
N ALA A 403 -22.53 -18.25 -24.43
CA ALA A 403 -22.75 -17.00 -25.16
C ALA A 403 -22.72 -15.79 -24.21
N ALA A 404 -23.40 -15.86 -23.07
CA ALA A 404 -23.36 -14.78 -22.08
C ALA A 404 -21.94 -14.54 -21.53
N LEU A 405 -21.13 -15.61 -21.38
CA LEU A 405 -19.70 -15.50 -21.04
C LEU A 405 -18.88 -14.81 -22.13
N ALA A 406 -19.09 -15.16 -23.41
CA ALA A 406 -18.43 -14.54 -24.55
C ALA A 406 -18.75 -13.05 -24.66
N ASP A 407 -20.04 -12.71 -24.49
CA ASP A 407 -20.58 -11.35 -24.52
C ASP A 407 -20.20 -10.54 -23.27
N ARG A 408 -19.66 -11.20 -22.23
CA ARG A 408 -19.37 -10.62 -20.91
C ARG A 408 -20.61 -9.99 -20.27
N ASP A 409 -21.77 -10.59 -20.52
CA ASP A 409 -23.07 -10.13 -20.03
C ASP A 409 -23.39 -10.82 -18.70
N THR A 410 -22.96 -10.19 -17.60
CA THR A 410 -23.20 -10.73 -16.26
C THR A 410 -24.69 -10.87 -15.95
N GLU A 411 -25.53 -9.94 -16.39
CA GLU A 411 -26.96 -9.96 -16.08
C GLU A 411 -27.62 -11.16 -16.74
N ARG A 412 -27.46 -11.28 -18.05
CA ARG A 412 -27.95 -12.44 -18.81
C ARG A 412 -27.42 -13.75 -18.28
N TRP A 413 -26.13 -13.83 -17.93
CA TRP A 413 -25.55 -15.05 -17.35
C TRP A 413 -26.23 -15.43 -16.03
N THR A 414 -26.49 -14.46 -15.14
CA THR A 414 -27.16 -14.74 -13.85
C THR A 414 -28.63 -15.07 -13.98
N GLU A 415 -29.31 -14.57 -15.01
CA GLU A 415 -30.72 -14.88 -15.28
C GLU A 415 -30.95 -16.35 -15.66
N LEU A 416 -29.92 -17.01 -16.22
CA LEU A 416 -29.95 -18.44 -16.52
C LEU A 416 -30.04 -19.31 -15.25
N PHE A 417 -29.70 -18.78 -14.08
CA PHE A 417 -29.76 -19.52 -12.82
C PHE A 417 -31.12 -19.37 -12.15
N HIS A 418 -31.57 -20.44 -11.50
CA HIS A 418 -32.69 -20.41 -10.56
C HIS A 418 -32.39 -19.37 -9.44
N PRO A 419 -33.39 -18.69 -8.84
CA PRO A 419 -33.14 -17.71 -7.77
C PRO A 419 -32.33 -18.27 -6.59
N ALA A 420 -32.50 -19.56 -6.29
CA ALA A 420 -31.74 -20.32 -5.29
C ALA A 420 -30.64 -21.20 -5.90
N GLY A 421 -30.34 -21.07 -7.19
CA GLY A 421 -29.32 -21.85 -7.87
C GLY A 421 -27.92 -21.54 -7.34
N HIS A 422 -26.99 -22.46 -7.53
CA HIS A 422 -25.61 -22.26 -7.09
C HIS A 422 -24.56 -22.62 -8.13
N LEU A 423 -23.37 -22.10 -7.92
CA LEU A 423 -22.15 -22.44 -8.67
C LEU A 423 -21.08 -22.93 -7.70
N VAL A 424 -20.50 -24.09 -7.99
CA VAL A 424 -19.30 -24.61 -7.33
C VAL A 424 -18.14 -24.44 -8.32
N GLY A 425 -17.27 -23.48 -8.07
CA GLY A 425 -16.18 -23.15 -9.01
C GLY A 425 -15.16 -24.28 -9.21
N GLN A 426 -15.00 -25.15 -8.21
CA GLN A 426 -14.26 -26.42 -8.26
C GLN A 426 -14.86 -27.42 -7.28
N SER A 427 -14.95 -28.69 -7.67
CA SER A 427 -15.53 -29.76 -6.83
C SER A 427 -14.93 -29.74 -5.40
N GLY A 428 -15.81 -29.66 -4.40
CA GLY A 428 -15.42 -29.61 -2.98
C GLY A 428 -15.15 -28.22 -2.41
N THR A 429 -15.30 -27.16 -3.21
CA THR A 429 -15.22 -25.77 -2.73
C THR A 429 -16.58 -25.22 -2.30
N ARG A 430 -16.55 -24.14 -1.51
CA ARG A 430 -17.75 -23.42 -1.09
C ARG A 430 -18.59 -22.92 -2.29
N PRO A 431 -19.91 -23.21 -2.35
CA PRO A 431 -20.77 -22.74 -3.43
C PRO A 431 -21.11 -21.24 -3.33
N PHE A 432 -21.27 -20.61 -4.49
CA PHE A 432 -21.92 -19.30 -4.65
C PHE A 432 -23.42 -19.52 -4.82
N ILE A 433 -24.23 -19.16 -3.80
CA ILE A 433 -25.67 -19.44 -3.78
C ILE A 433 -26.46 -18.16 -4.06
N GLY A 434 -27.36 -18.25 -5.04
CA GLY A 434 -28.30 -17.21 -5.44
C GLY A 434 -27.71 -16.15 -6.36
N ARG A 435 -28.58 -15.56 -7.19
CA ARG A 435 -28.21 -14.59 -8.24
C ARG A 435 -27.30 -13.45 -7.77
N PRO A 436 -27.50 -12.82 -6.59
CA PRO A 436 -26.61 -11.74 -6.14
C PRO A 436 -25.16 -12.19 -5.94
N ARG A 437 -24.92 -13.39 -5.37
CA ARG A 437 -23.56 -13.92 -5.15
C ARG A 437 -22.95 -14.41 -6.46
N LEU A 438 -23.76 -15.00 -7.33
CA LEU A 438 -23.38 -15.39 -8.68
C LEU A 438 -22.95 -14.18 -9.53
N LYS A 439 -23.66 -13.06 -9.42
CA LYS A 439 -23.28 -11.78 -10.06
C LYS A 439 -21.91 -11.31 -9.60
N VAL A 440 -21.66 -11.28 -8.28
CA VAL A 440 -20.35 -10.88 -7.71
C VAL A 440 -19.23 -11.80 -8.20
N PHE A 441 -19.46 -13.11 -8.23
CA PHE A 441 -18.51 -14.07 -8.78
C PHE A 441 -18.20 -13.75 -10.25
N MET A 442 -19.25 -13.57 -11.07
CA MET A 442 -19.10 -13.35 -12.50
C MET A 442 -18.40 -12.01 -12.79
N ASP A 443 -18.82 -10.92 -12.15
CA ASP A 443 -18.16 -9.61 -12.30
C ASP A 443 -16.68 -9.69 -11.92
N SER A 444 -16.34 -10.38 -10.82
CA SER A 444 -14.96 -10.59 -10.38
C SER A 444 -14.14 -11.41 -11.38
N MET A 445 -14.73 -12.44 -12.00
CA MET A 445 -14.08 -13.27 -13.01
C MET A 445 -13.87 -12.48 -14.31
N LEU A 446 -14.91 -11.83 -14.83
CA LEU A 446 -14.87 -11.07 -16.07
C LEU A 446 -13.92 -9.86 -15.99
N CYS A 447 -13.73 -9.26 -14.81
CA CYS A 447 -12.75 -8.18 -14.62
C CYS A 447 -11.30 -8.61 -14.87
N GLN A 448 -10.99 -9.91 -14.89
CA GLN A 448 -9.63 -10.42 -15.15
C GLN A 448 -9.30 -10.52 -16.64
N PHE A 449 -10.31 -10.53 -17.49
CA PHE A 449 -10.15 -10.71 -18.93
C PHE A 449 -10.70 -9.49 -19.67
N THR A 450 -10.15 -9.17 -20.83
CA THR A 450 -10.69 -8.15 -21.75
C THR A 450 -11.48 -8.79 -22.89
N ALA A 451 -11.20 -10.06 -23.21
CA ALA A 451 -11.93 -10.85 -24.19
C ALA A 451 -12.00 -12.32 -23.75
N LEU A 452 -13.11 -12.99 -24.11
CA LEU A 452 -13.37 -14.41 -23.84
C LEU A 452 -13.99 -15.03 -25.09
N GLN A 453 -13.46 -16.16 -25.53
CA GLN A 453 -13.95 -16.93 -26.68
C GLN A 453 -14.15 -18.38 -26.24
N PRO A 454 -15.34 -18.72 -25.71
CA PRO A 454 -15.65 -20.07 -25.31
C PRO A 454 -15.95 -20.95 -26.52
N GLU A 455 -15.42 -22.17 -26.49
CA GLU A 455 -15.66 -23.26 -27.41
C GLU A 455 -16.14 -24.46 -26.60
N VAL A 456 -17.39 -24.89 -26.84
CA VAL A 456 -17.95 -26.10 -26.25
C VAL A 456 -17.69 -27.26 -27.21
N THR A 457 -16.83 -28.19 -26.80
CA THR A 457 -16.42 -29.30 -27.66
C THR A 457 -17.38 -30.47 -27.60
N THR A 458 -17.99 -30.72 -26.44
CA THR A 458 -18.93 -31.84 -26.27
C THR A 458 -19.92 -31.52 -25.15
N VAL A 459 -21.19 -31.84 -25.38
CA VAL A 459 -22.22 -31.86 -24.34
C VAL A 459 -22.72 -33.29 -24.20
N VAL A 460 -22.60 -33.87 -23.01
CA VAL A 460 -23.03 -35.24 -22.71
C VAL A 460 -24.08 -35.21 -21.62
N ARG A 461 -25.22 -35.87 -21.85
CA ARG A 461 -26.22 -36.07 -20.80
C ARG A 461 -25.69 -37.11 -19.80
N THR A 462 -25.62 -36.73 -18.53
CA THR A 462 -25.15 -37.59 -17.42
C THR A 462 -26.30 -38.09 -16.54
N GLY A 463 -27.50 -37.53 -16.68
CA GLY A 463 -28.71 -37.98 -15.98
C GLY A 463 -30.01 -37.38 -16.55
N PRO A 464 -31.17 -37.59 -15.89
CA PRO A 464 -32.45 -37.07 -16.36
C PRO A 464 -32.48 -35.55 -16.56
N ALA A 465 -31.85 -34.78 -15.67
CA ALA A 465 -31.75 -33.31 -15.76
C ALA A 465 -30.30 -32.81 -15.63
N SER A 466 -29.32 -33.69 -15.82
CA SER A 466 -27.90 -33.39 -15.65
C SER A 466 -27.12 -33.57 -16.93
N PHE A 467 -26.23 -32.61 -17.19
CA PHE A 467 -25.42 -32.51 -18.40
C PHE A 467 -23.99 -32.15 -18.04
N ARG A 468 -23.05 -32.63 -18.84
CA ARG A 468 -21.63 -32.28 -18.75
C ARG A 468 -21.19 -31.65 -20.04
N ALA A 469 -20.82 -30.37 -19.98
CA ALA A 469 -20.23 -29.64 -21.10
C ALA A 469 -18.70 -29.64 -20.94
N VAL A 470 -17.97 -30.17 -21.92
CA VAL A 470 -16.52 -30.05 -22.03
C VAL A 470 -16.22 -28.79 -22.84
N TRP A 471 -15.35 -27.93 -22.32
CA TRP A 471 -15.14 -26.60 -22.89
C TRP A 471 -13.67 -26.19 -22.88
N SER A 472 -13.33 -25.28 -23.80
CA SER A 472 -12.07 -24.53 -23.85
C SER A 472 -12.40 -23.05 -24.04
N ILE A 473 -11.75 -22.16 -23.31
CA ILE A 473 -11.93 -20.71 -23.45
C ILE A 473 -10.59 -20.09 -23.77
N SER A 474 -10.48 -19.50 -24.95
CA SER A 474 -9.39 -18.57 -25.27
C SER A 474 -9.72 -17.21 -24.65
N ALA A 475 -8.84 -16.69 -23.81
CA ALA A 475 -9.08 -15.44 -23.09
C ALA A 475 -7.87 -14.51 -23.19
N VAL A 476 -8.14 -13.20 -23.26
CA VAL A 476 -7.10 -12.16 -23.16
C VAL A 476 -7.16 -11.58 -21.77
N HIS A 477 -6.09 -11.70 -20.99
CA HIS A 477 -6.02 -11.13 -19.65
C HIS A 477 -5.95 -9.60 -19.70
N TYR A 478 -6.36 -8.90 -18.64
CA TYR A 478 -6.33 -7.43 -18.60
C TYR A 478 -4.91 -6.83 -18.73
N THR A 479 -3.86 -7.63 -18.49
CA THR A 479 -2.47 -7.20 -18.73
C THR A 479 -2.01 -7.43 -20.17
N GLY A 480 -2.81 -8.09 -21.01
CA GLY A 480 -2.51 -8.37 -22.43
C GLY A 480 -2.24 -9.83 -22.82
N PRO A 481 -1.62 -10.70 -21.98
CA PRO A 481 -1.35 -12.09 -22.36
C PRO A 481 -2.61 -12.89 -22.71
N GLU A 482 -2.48 -13.73 -23.73
CA GLU A 482 -3.48 -14.73 -24.07
C GLU A 482 -3.30 -15.98 -23.22
N VAL A 483 -4.41 -16.52 -22.72
CA VAL A 483 -4.43 -17.76 -21.94
C VAL A 483 -5.57 -18.66 -22.41
N THR A 484 -5.37 -19.96 -22.23
CA THR A 484 -6.40 -20.97 -22.50
C THR A 484 -6.86 -21.58 -21.18
N LEU A 485 -8.15 -21.43 -20.90
CA LEU A 485 -8.82 -22.14 -19.80
C LEU A 485 -9.45 -23.41 -20.39
N ARG A 486 -9.33 -24.54 -19.70
CA ARG A 486 -9.96 -25.80 -20.10
C ARG A 486 -10.60 -26.45 -18.90
N GLY A 487 -11.76 -27.07 -19.13
CA GLY A 487 -12.47 -27.75 -18.08
C GLY A 487 -13.72 -28.48 -18.56
N ALA A 488 -14.50 -28.91 -17.60
CA ALA A 488 -15.85 -29.39 -17.79
C ALA A 488 -16.80 -28.69 -16.81
N GLU A 489 -18.04 -28.48 -17.22
CA GLU A 489 -19.11 -27.95 -16.37
C GLU A 489 -20.20 -29.00 -16.25
N GLU A 490 -20.51 -29.44 -15.02
CA GLU A 490 -21.67 -30.28 -14.72
C GLU A 490 -22.84 -29.38 -14.36
N LEU A 491 -23.85 -29.32 -15.23
CA LEU A 491 -25.06 -28.54 -15.06
C LEU A 491 -26.21 -29.44 -14.61
N LEU A 492 -26.99 -28.95 -13.64
CA LEU A 492 -28.26 -29.51 -13.20
C LEU A 492 -29.35 -28.49 -13.46
N LEU A 493 -30.37 -28.88 -14.21
CA LEU A 493 -31.42 -27.98 -14.67
C LEU A 493 -32.75 -28.28 -13.97
N ALA A 494 -33.53 -27.23 -13.72
CA ALA A 494 -34.90 -27.33 -13.24
C ALA A 494 -35.87 -27.64 -14.39
N ALA A 495 -37.13 -27.95 -14.04
CA ALA A 495 -38.18 -28.22 -15.02
C ALA A 495 -38.55 -27.01 -15.89
N ASP A 496 -38.14 -25.79 -15.50
CA ASP A 496 -38.30 -24.54 -16.26
C ASP A 496 -37.07 -24.17 -17.11
N GLY A 497 -36.05 -25.05 -17.14
CA GLY A 497 -34.81 -24.84 -17.88
C GLY A 497 -33.76 -24.00 -17.14
N LEU A 498 -34.06 -23.47 -15.96
CA LEU A 498 -33.08 -22.70 -15.18
C LEU A 498 -32.01 -23.61 -14.55
N ILE A 499 -30.79 -23.09 -14.43
CA ILE A 499 -29.67 -23.78 -13.81
C ILE A 499 -29.86 -23.78 -12.29
N VAL A 500 -30.02 -24.97 -11.73
CA VAL A 500 -30.13 -25.23 -10.29
C VAL A 500 -28.74 -25.37 -9.67
N SER A 501 -27.85 -26.08 -10.36
CA SER A 501 -26.47 -26.28 -9.93
C SER A 501 -25.55 -26.27 -11.12
N ALA A 502 -24.45 -25.53 -11.02
CA ALA A 502 -23.31 -25.64 -11.92
C ALA A 502 -22.07 -26.03 -11.11
N ILE A 503 -21.36 -27.07 -11.54
CA ILE A 503 -20.10 -27.49 -10.92
C ILE A 503 -19.02 -27.42 -12.01
N SER A 504 -18.12 -26.46 -11.86
CA SER A 504 -17.02 -26.28 -12.79
C SER A 504 -15.83 -27.12 -12.34
N ASP A 505 -15.22 -27.83 -13.27
CA ASP A 505 -14.01 -28.61 -13.08
C ASP A 505 -12.94 -28.12 -14.06
N TRP A 506 -12.13 -27.18 -13.61
CA TRP A 506 -11.03 -26.60 -14.36
C TRP A 506 -9.84 -26.34 -13.44
N ASN A 507 -8.63 -26.23 -14.01
CA ASN A 507 -7.41 -26.05 -13.22
C ASN A 507 -7.01 -24.57 -13.11
N ALA A 508 -7.48 -23.89 -12.05
CA ALA A 508 -7.12 -22.49 -11.79
C ALA A 508 -5.61 -22.25 -11.63
N ALA A 509 -4.87 -23.22 -11.09
CA ALA A 509 -3.42 -23.12 -10.97
C ALA A 509 -2.72 -23.19 -12.34
N GLN A 510 -3.26 -23.94 -13.30
CA GLN A 510 -2.77 -23.97 -14.68
C GLN A 510 -3.00 -22.62 -15.38
N VAL A 511 -4.13 -21.96 -15.12
CA VAL A 511 -4.39 -20.62 -15.65
C VAL A 511 -3.44 -19.60 -15.03
N ALA A 512 -3.22 -19.67 -13.72
CA ALA A 512 -2.21 -18.84 -13.05
C ALA A 512 -0.80 -19.04 -13.63
N ALA A 513 -0.39 -20.28 -13.92
CA ALA A 513 0.91 -20.56 -14.54
C ALA A 513 1.06 -19.97 -15.95
N GLN A 514 -0.03 -19.87 -16.72
CA GLN A 514 -0.02 -19.22 -18.04
C GLN A 514 0.07 -17.69 -17.92
N LEU A 515 -0.67 -17.11 -16.98
CA LEU A 515 -0.69 -15.67 -16.74
C LEU A 515 0.63 -15.15 -16.16
N TRP A 516 1.33 -15.98 -15.39
CA TRP A 516 2.59 -15.64 -14.73
C TRP A 516 3.60 -16.77 -14.88
N PRO A 517 4.30 -16.88 -16.03
CA PRO A 517 5.20 -18.00 -16.34
C PRO A 517 6.43 -18.16 -15.43
N GLY A 518 6.66 -17.24 -14.50
CA GLY A 518 7.66 -17.36 -13.43
C GLY A 518 7.09 -17.69 -12.04
N ALA A 519 5.76 -17.81 -11.92
CA ALA A 519 5.14 -18.23 -10.68
C ALA A 519 5.42 -19.72 -10.45
N PRO A 520 5.65 -20.13 -9.20
CA PRO A 520 5.72 -21.55 -8.85
C PRO A 520 4.59 -22.38 -9.43
N ALA A 521 4.98 -23.46 -10.11
CA ALA A 521 4.08 -24.59 -10.24
C ALA A 521 3.87 -25.17 -8.85
N MET A 522 2.68 -24.98 -8.28
CA MET A 522 2.30 -25.77 -7.12
C MET A 522 2.05 -27.20 -7.56
N PRO A 523 2.36 -28.21 -6.72
CA PRO A 523 1.94 -29.56 -7.00
C PRO A 523 0.43 -29.53 -7.23
N SER A 524 0.01 -29.89 -8.44
CA SER A 524 -1.41 -30.06 -8.73
C SER A 524 -1.96 -30.96 -7.64
N PRO A 525 -3.08 -30.61 -6.96
CA PRO A 525 -3.78 -31.60 -6.16
C PRO A 525 -3.99 -32.81 -7.07
N ASN A 526 -3.47 -33.96 -6.63
CA ASN A 526 -3.33 -35.13 -7.50
C ASN A 526 -4.72 -35.48 -8.07
N PRO A 527 -4.95 -35.38 -9.39
CA PRO A 527 -6.27 -35.65 -9.95
C PRO A 527 -6.75 -37.07 -9.62
N ALA A 528 -5.82 -38.00 -9.39
CA ALA A 528 -6.12 -39.37 -8.99
C ALA A 528 -6.79 -39.51 -7.60
N SER A 529 -6.69 -38.52 -6.70
CA SER A 529 -7.40 -38.57 -5.42
C SER A 529 -8.89 -38.21 -5.53
N PHE A 530 -9.31 -37.58 -6.63
CA PHE A 530 -10.72 -37.20 -6.86
C PHE A 530 -11.52 -38.30 -7.56
N ASP A 531 -10.95 -38.99 -8.57
CA ASP A 531 -11.63 -40.11 -9.23
C ASP A 531 -11.84 -41.31 -8.29
N GLY A 532 -10.90 -41.56 -7.37
CA GLY A 532 -11.03 -42.64 -6.37
C GLY A 532 -12.14 -42.43 -5.34
N GLN A 533 -12.53 -41.18 -5.05
CA GLN A 533 -13.66 -40.89 -4.14
C GLN A 533 -15.02 -40.83 -4.86
N ARG A 534 -15.06 -40.49 -6.16
CA ARG A 534 -16.32 -40.49 -6.94
C ARG A 534 -16.77 -41.91 -7.33
N GLN A 535 -15.87 -42.88 -7.50
CA GLN A 535 -16.25 -44.25 -7.88
C GLN A 535 -16.87 -45.10 -6.74
N SER A 536 -16.91 -44.63 -5.49
CA SER A 536 -17.44 -45.40 -4.35
C SER A 536 -18.59 -44.75 -3.58
N ASN A 537 -19.08 -43.58 -4.00
CA ASN A 537 -20.27 -42.96 -3.40
C ASN A 537 -21.13 -42.31 -4.49
N GLY A 538 -21.93 -43.11 -5.19
CA GLY A 538 -22.98 -42.58 -6.05
C GLY A 538 -24.02 -41.82 -5.23
N PRO A 539 -24.58 -40.70 -5.73
CA PRO A 539 -25.62 -39.93 -5.03
C PRO A 539 -26.94 -40.69 -4.84
N ALA A 540 -27.13 -41.84 -5.50
CA ALA A 540 -28.32 -42.66 -5.35
C ALA A 540 -28.37 -43.47 -4.03
N GLU A 541 -27.24 -43.87 -3.45
CA GLU A 541 -27.27 -44.82 -2.31
C GLU A 541 -27.34 -44.14 -0.92
N ARG A 542 -27.21 -42.81 -0.83
CA ARG A 542 -27.25 -42.10 0.48
C ARG A 542 -28.61 -41.54 0.88
N TRP A 543 -29.59 -41.50 -0.01
CA TRP A 543 -30.92 -40.99 0.32
C TRP A 543 -31.89 -42.07 0.85
N ASP A 544 -31.66 -43.35 0.55
CA ASP A 544 -32.53 -44.44 1.00
C ASP A 544 -32.26 -44.91 2.45
N ALA A 545 -31.21 -44.43 3.12
CA ALA A 545 -30.86 -44.85 4.48
C ALA A 545 -31.39 -43.93 5.60
N ALA A 546 -32.21 -42.91 5.27
CA ALA A 546 -32.82 -42.01 6.26
C ALA A 546 -34.36 -42.18 6.41
N VAL A 547 -34.96 -43.16 5.71
CA VAL A 547 -36.36 -43.58 5.92
C VAL A 547 -36.45 -45.11 5.87
N ALA A 548 -35.83 -45.77 6.85
CA ALA A 548 -36.10 -47.16 7.22
C ALA A 548 -35.98 -47.33 8.74
#